data_AF-A0A3B0VQV7-F1
#
_entry.id   AF-A0A3B0VQV7-F1
#
_cell.length_a   1.000
_cell.length_b   1.000
_cell.length_c   1.000
_cell.angle_alpha   90.00
_cell.angle_beta   90.00
_cell.angle_gamma   90.00
#
_symmetry.space_group_name_H-M   'P 1'
#
loop_
_entity.id
_entity.type
_entity.pdbx_description
1 polymer ?
#
loop_
_entity_poly.entity_id
_entity_poly.type
_entity_poly.pdbx_seq_one_letter_code
_entity_poly.pdbx_strand_id
1 'polypeptide(L)'
;MKTGVFFTAVLGLLLLFFISGAVWADAGPHGGYTDTPDACATCHRTHTAPGPRLLNSDATGNEFCYTCHNGTGASATPVVSTHANTDFANSAEAAFSLACTQCHDPHGNASALAIVREYVQVQAGASPVTSGPVVFTAREGTNSFDDGVSPPSSRICVTCHDNANNPGFPMSNHVGGANHVGGDDFTSLDCTACHTHSLDADLYTEDGFMP
;
A
#
# COMPACT_ATOMS: atom_id res chain seq x y z
N MET A 1 -29.74 58.74 31.74
CA MET A 1 -28.36 58.29 32.04
C MET A 1 -28.37 56.76 31.94
N LYS A 2 -28.16 56.21 30.73
CA LYS A 2 -26.94 55.52 30.26
C LYS A 2 -26.58 54.30 31.12
N THR A 3 -27.08 53.10 30.77
CA THR A 3 -26.40 52.03 29.96
C THR A 3 -25.13 51.47 30.62
N GLY A 4 -25.18 50.19 31.02
CA GLY A 4 -24.01 49.49 31.55
C GLY A 4 -24.23 48.02 31.90
N VAL A 5 -24.79 47.21 30.99
CA VAL A 5 -24.78 45.73 31.11
C VAL A 5 -24.62 45.13 29.71
N PHE A 6 -23.48 45.29 29.04
CA PHE A 6 -23.19 44.61 27.76
C PHE A 6 -21.69 44.66 27.41
N PHE A 7 -20.79 44.18 28.28
CA PHE A 7 -19.35 44.14 27.91
C PHE A 7 -18.55 42.90 28.32
N THR A 8 -19.16 41.84 28.86
CA THR A 8 -18.42 40.63 29.26
C THR A 8 -18.69 39.39 28.39
N ALA A 9 -19.56 39.47 27.38
CA ALA A 9 -19.92 38.31 26.55
C ALA A 9 -19.19 38.21 25.20
N VAL A 10 -18.31 39.16 24.85
CA VAL A 10 -17.64 39.17 23.52
C VAL A 10 -16.20 38.63 23.58
N LEU A 11 -15.56 38.61 24.76
CA LEU A 11 -14.17 38.13 24.87
C LEU A 11 -14.06 36.59 24.94
N GLY A 12 -15.15 35.88 25.27
CA GLY A 12 -15.17 34.42 25.34
C GLY A 12 -15.38 33.71 24.00
N LEU A 13 -15.81 34.43 22.95
CA LEU A 13 -16.14 33.82 21.66
C LEU A 13 -14.98 33.89 20.63
N LEU A 14 -13.94 34.69 20.91
CA LEU A 14 -12.79 34.88 20.02
C LEU A 14 -11.65 33.88 20.24
N LEU A 15 -11.73 33.01 21.25
CA LEU A 15 -10.71 32.00 21.56
C LEU A 15 -10.98 30.62 20.93
N LEU A 16 -12.05 30.45 20.14
CA LEU A 16 -12.42 29.17 19.53
C LEU A 16 -11.98 29.00 18.06
N PHE A 17 -11.23 29.96 17.49
CA PHE A 17 -10.95 30.00 16.04
C PHE A 17 -9.47 29.81 15.63
N PHE A 18 -8.59 29.30 16.52
CA PHE A 18 -7.15 29.19 16.23
C PHE A 18 -6.54 27.80 16.42
N ILE A 19 -7.28 26.73 16.09
CA ILE A 19 -6.65 25.40 15.98
C ILE A 19 -7.25 24.56 14.85
N SER A 20 -7.40 25.15 13.66
CA SER A 20 -7.41 24.36 12.42
C SER A 20 -5.98 24.21 11.92
N GLY A 21 -5.13 23.60 12.74
CA GLY A 21 -3.97 22.90 12.19
C GLY A 21 -4.52 21.78 11.33
N ALA A 22 -4.08 21.69 10.09
CA ALA A 22 -4.34 20.50 9.30
C ALA A 22 -3.76 19.31 10.10
N VAL A 23 -4.64 18.41 10.57
CA VAL A 23 -4.20 17.10 11.06
C VAL A 23 -3.93 16.31 9.79
N TRP A 24 -2.66 16.18 9.45
CA TRP A 24 -2.24 15.28 8.40
C TRP A 24 -2.35 13.88 9.03
N ALA A 25 -3.16 13.02 8.44
CA ALA A 25 -3.19 11.61 8.83
C ALA A 25 -1.90 10.99 8.27
N ASP A 26 -0.79 11.25 8.94
CA ASP A 26 0.51 10.75 8.57
C ASP A 26 0.47 9.22 8.75
N ALA A 27 0.21 8.52 7.65
CA ALA A 27 0.40 7.08 7.46
C ALA A 27 -0.39 6.10 8.37
N GLY A 28 -1.57 6.44 8.89
CA GLY A 28 -2.38 5.44 9.64
C GLY A 28 -1.56 4.73 10.74
N PRO A 29 -1.84 3.45 11.08
CA PRO A 29 -1.01 2.72 12.05
C PRO A 29 0.31 2.17 11.48
N HIS A 30 0.65 2.48 10.22
CA HIS A 30 1.81 1.92 9.54
C HIS A 30 3.02 2.85 9.64
N GLY A 31 4.03 2.44 10.41
CA GLY A 31 5.23 3.25 10.65
C GLY A 31 5.02 4.39 11.64
N GLY A 32 6.04 5.24 11.77
CA GLY A 32 6.03 6.35 12.73
C GLY A 32 6.03 5.92 14.20
N TYR A 33 6.48 4.70 14.51
CA TYR A 33 6.53 4.21 15.89
C TYR A 33 7.47 5.07 16.74
N THR A 34 6.97 5.45 17.90
CA THR A 34 7.77 6.09 18.96
C THR A 34 7.97 5.07 20.08
N ASP A 35 8.64 5.48 21.17
CA ASP A 35 8.84 4.63 22.34
C ASP A 35 7.53 4.31 23.10
N THR A 36 6.39 4.87 22.69
CA THR A 36 5.08 4.57 23.28
C THR A 36 4.43 3.34 22.61
N PRO A 37 3.86 2.41 23.40
CA PRO A 37 3.36 1.14 22.87
C PRO A 37 2.00 1.25 22.17
N ASP A 38 1.33 2.40 22.21
CA ASP A 38 -0.06 2.55 21.78
C ASP A 38 -0.23 2.26 20.28
N ALA A 39 0.70 2.72 19.44
CA ALA A 39 0.68 2.44 18.01
C ALA A 39 0.94 0.95 17.72
N CYS A 40 1.83 0.32 18.50
CA CYS A 40 2.10 -1.11 18.40
C CYS A 40 0.85 -1.92 18.78
N ALA A 41 0.09 -1.45 19.78
CA ALA A 41 -1.12 -2.09 20.28
C ALA A 41 -2.27 -2.11 19.27
N THR A 42 -2.21 -1.29 18.22
CA THR A 42 -3.16 -1.31 17.11
C THR A 42 -3.14 -2.64 16.35
N CYS A 43 -1.96 -3.29 16.25
CA CYS A 43 -1.83 -4.58 15.57
C CYS A 43 -1.43 -5.71 16.52
N HIS A 44 -0.64 -5.42 17.56
CA HIS A 44 -0.06 -6.42 18.44
C HIS A 44 -0.63 -6.40 19.87
N ARG A 45 -0.90 -7.56 20.47
CA ARG A 45 -1.36 -7.69 21.87
C ARG A 45 -0.50 -8.70 22.62
N THR A 46 0.36 -8.20 23.51
CA THR A 46 1.39 -9.02 24.18
C THR A 46 0.84 -10.22 24.96
N HIS A 47 -0.27 -10.07 25.68
CA HIS A 47 -0.81 -11.13 26.54
C HIS A 47 -2.11 -11.76 26.03
N THR A 48 -2.82 -11.08 25.13
CA THR A 48 -4.19 -11.43 24.75
C THR A 48 -4.36 -11.53 23.24
N ALA A 49 -3.25 -11.64 22.49
CA ALA A 49 -3.32 -11.82 21.05
C ALA A 49 -4.00 -13.16 20.71
N PRO A 50 -5.06 -13.14 19.88
CA PRO A 50 -5.64 -14.36 19.34
C PRO A 50 -4.81 -14.94 18.19
N GLY A 51 -4.05 -14.12 17.46
CA GLY A 51 -3.29 -14.54 16.28
C GLY A 51 -1.82 -14.85 16.53
N PRO A 52 -1.15 -15.51 15.56
CA PRO A 52 0.30 -15.73 15.60
C PRO A 52 1.05 -14.39 15.62
N ARG A 53 2.30 -14.40 16.09
CA ARG A 53 3.16 -13.19 16.17
C ARG A 53 2.51 -12.04 16.97
N LEU A 54 1.70 -12.40 17.97
CA LEU A 54 0.98 -11.47 18.82
C LEU A 54 -0.05 -10.60 18.09
N LEU A 55 -0.56 -11.00 16.92
CA LEU A 55 -1.58 -10.21 16.22
C LEU A 55 -2.89 -10.15 17.01
N ASN A 56 -3.53 -8.98 17.00
CA ASN A 56 -4.77 -8.69 17.72
C ASN A 56 -6.03 -9.32 17.11
N SER A 57 -5.86 -10.02 15.99
CA SER A 57 -6.87 -10.79 15.26
C SER A 57 -6.28 -12.16 14.90
N ASP A 58 -7.13 -13.18 14.81
CA ASP A 58 -6.81 -14.52 14.33
C ASP A 58 -6.81 -14.63 12.79
N ALA A 59 -7.24 -13.57 12.09
CA ALA A 59 -7.13 -13.44 10.64
C ALA A 59 -5.69 -13.62 10.17
N THR A 60 -5.49 -14.29 9.02
CA THR A 60 -4.16 -14.66 8.53
C THR A 60 -3.87 -14.11 7.14
N GLY A 61 -2.60 -13.87 6.84
CA GLY A 61 -2.18 -13.37 5.53
C GLY A 61 -2.85 -12.03 5.18
N ASN A 62 -3.40 -11.94 3.97
CA ASN A 62 -4.08 -10.74 3.48
C ASN A 62 -5.36 -10.42 4.26
N GLU A 63 -6.02 -11.43 4.84
CA GLU A 63 -7.25 -11.24 5.64
C GLU A 63 -7.02 -10.29 6.83
N PHE A 64 -5.84 -10.36 7.44
CA PHE A 64 -5.46 -9.43 8.50
C PHE A 64 -5.45 -7.98 8.00
N CYS A 65 -4.92 -7.73 6.80
CA CYS A 65 -4.89 -6.40 6.18
C CYS A 65 -6.32 -5.87 5.93
N TYR A 66 -7.22 -6.76 5.50
CA TYR A 66 -8.62 -6.44 5.26
C TYR A 66 -9.42 -6.14 6.52
N THR A 67 -8.93 -6.46 7.73
CA THR A 67 -9.58 -5.99 8.98
C THR A 67 -9.69 -4.47 9.05
N CYS A 68 -8.80 -3.75 8.35
CA CYS A 68 -8.84 -2.29 8.22
C CYS A 68 -9.14 -1.85 6.79
N HIS A 69 -8.57 -2.52 5.78
CA HIS A 69 -8.63 -2.10 4.37
C HIS A 69 -9.83 -2.64 3.57
N ASN A 70 -10.93 -3.02 4.24
CA ASN A 70 -12.15 -3.56 3.60
C ASN A 70 -13.19 -2.49 3.22
N GLY A 71 -12.90 -1.20 3.40
CA GLY A 71 -13.85 -0.12 3.11
C GLY A 71 -14.95 0.11 4.14
N THR A 72 -14.94 -0.62 5.26
CA THR A 72 -15.88 -0.41 6.39
C THR A 72 -15.29 0.42 7.53
N GLY A 73 -13.99 0.73 7.45
CA GLY A 73 -13.26 1.55 8.43
C GLY A 73 -13.59 3.05 8.36
N ALA A 74 -12.87 3.85 9.15
CA ALA A 74 -12.97 5.31 9.06
C ALA A 74 -12.67 5.80 7.63
N SER A 75 -13.27 6.91 7.18
CA SER A 75 -13.12 7.44 5.81
C SER A 75 -11.68 7.67 5.34
N ALA A 76 -10.69 7.66 6.24
CA ALA A 76 -9.28 7.83 5.90
C ALA A 76 -8.56 6.51 5.52
N THR A 77 -9.15 5.33 5.75
CA THR A 77 -8.51 4.05 5.40
C THR A 77 -8.78 3.70 3.94
N PRO A 78 -7.76 3.59 3.08
CA PRO A 78 -7.97 3.22 1.68
C PRO A 78 -8.49 1.79 1.58
N VAL A 79 -9.39 1.53 0.65
CA VAL A 79 -9.71 0.15 0.24
C VAL A 79 -8.62 -0.32 -0.70
N VAL A 80 -8.14 -1.53 -0.48
CA VAL A 80 -7.05 -2.12 -1.28
C VAL A 80 -7.46 -3.52 -1.71
N SER A 81 -6.93 -3.96 -2.84
CA SER A 81 -6.99 -5.36 -3.28
C SER A 81 -5.56 -5.88 -3.45
N THR A 82 -5.43 -7.21 -3.45
CA THR A 82 -4.16 -7.86 -3.76
C THR A 82 -3.92 -7.88 -5.27
N HIS A 83 -2.66 -8.00 -5.67
CA HIS A 83 -2.31 -8.31 -7.05
C HIS A 83 -2.56 -9.80 -7.30
N ALA A 84 -3.64 -10.13 -8.01
CA ALA A 84 -4.11 -11.48 -8.22
C ALA A 84 -4.99 -11.60 -9.47
N ASN A 85 -5.16 -12.81 -10.00
CA ASN A 85 -5.98 -13.07 -11.19
C ASN A 85 -6.90 -14.29 -11.06
N THR A 86 -7.07 -14.81 -9.84
CA THR A 86 -7.84 -16.03 -9.54
C THR A 86 -9.32 -15.85 -9.88
N ASP A 87 -9.86 -14.65 -9.72
CA ASP A 87 -11.25 -14.31 -10.09
C ASP A 87 -11.34 -13.45 -11.37
N PHE A 88 -10.21 -13.17 -12.02
CA PHE A 88 -10.18 -12.36 -13.23
C PHE A 88 -10.63 -13.17 -14.46
N ALA A 89 -11.75 -12.75 -15.07
CA ALA A 89 -12.28 -13.39 -16.26
C ALA A 89 -11.33 -13.20 -17.45
N ASN A 90 -10.91 -14.31 -18.07
CA ASN A 90 -9.99 -14.34 -19.22
C ASN A 90 -8.53 -13.99 -18.89
N SER A 91 -8.05 -14.34 -17.68
CA SER A 91 -6.63 -14.27 -17.36
C SER A 91 -5.76 -14.99 -18.41
N ALA A 92 -4.70 -14.32 -18.86
CA ALA A 92 -3.74 -14.87 -19.81
C ALA A 92 -2.66 -15.71 -19.10
N GLU A 93 -2.38 -15.39 -17.84
CA GLU A 93 -1.42 -16.03 -16.97
C GLU A 93 -2.06 -17.17 -16.15
N ALA A 94 -1.22 -18.04 -15.59
CA ALA A 94 -1.69 -19.01 -14.60
C ALA A 94 -2.27 -18.29 -13.36
N ALA A 95 -3.20 -18.95 -12.68
CA ALA A 95 -3.84 -18.41 -11.47
C ALA A 95 -2.80 -18.12 -10.37
N PHE A 96 -2.84 -16.91 -9.79
CA PHE A 96 -1.98 -16.48 -8.69
C PHE A 96 -2.67 -15.44 -7.80
N SER A 97 -2.16 -15.32 -6.57
CA SER A 97 -2.50 -14.25 -5.63
C SER A 97 -1.27 -13.92 -4.78
N LEU A 98 -0.90 -12.63 -4.74
CA LEU A 98 0.23 -12.18 -3.92
C LEU A 98 -0.20 -11.89 -2.48
N ALA A 99 0.75 -11.96 -1.55
CA ALA A 99 0.55 -11.44 -0.20
C ALA A 99 0.89 -9.94 -0.16
N CYS A 100 0.10 -9.13 0.56
CA CYS A 100 0.35 -7.69 0.71
C CYS A 100 1.78 -7.41 1.21
N THR A 101 2.28 -8.28 2.10
CA THR A 101 3.63 -8.18 2.71
C THR A 101 4.78 -8.56 1.79
N GLN A 102 4.51 -9.04 0.58
CA GLN A 102 5.55 -9.19 -0.44
C GLN A 102 6.06 -7.83 -0.93
N CYS A 103 5.17 -6.84 -1.00
CA CYS A 103 5.47 -5.50 -1.50
C CYS A 103 5.44 -4.43 -0.40
N HIS A 104 4.59 -4.55 0.61
CA HIS A 104 4.41 -3.55 1.67
C HIS A 104 5.07 -3.96 2.98
N ASP A 105 5.62 -2.98 3.72
CA ASP A 105 6.03 -3.15 5.10
C ASP A 105 4.98 -2.53 6.04
N PRO A 106 4.21 -3.32 6.81
CA PRO A 106 3.26 -2.77 7.76
C PRO A 106 3.95 -1.97 8.87
N HIS A 107 5.26 -2.16 9.08
CA HIS A 107 6.03 -1.31 9.99
C HIS A 107 6.48 0.01 9.37
N GLY A 108 6.12 0.26 8.10
CA GLY A 108 6.39 1.49 7.36
C GLY A 108 7.71 1.48 6.59
N ASN A 109 7.76 2.34 5.58
CA ASN A 109 8.98 2.75 4.89
C ASN A 109 8.84 4.23 4.50
N ALA A 110 9.54 5.12 5.22
CA ALA A 110 9.44 6.56 4.99
C ALA A 110 10.12 7.03 3.69
N SER A 111 10.97 6.20 3.10
CA SER A 111 11.70 6.51 1.86
C SER A 111 10.95 6.08 0.60
N ALA A 112 9.83 5.38 0.72
CA ALA A 112 9.04 4.89 -0.40
C ALA A 112 7.58 5.33 -0.27
N LEU A 113 6.94 5.55 -1.42
CA LEU A 113 5.50 5.76 -1.48
C LEU A 113 4.77 4.49 -1.00
N ALA A 114 3.63 4.71 -0.33
CA ALA A 114 2.74 3.64 0.10
C ALA A 114 3.44 2.49 0.85
N ILE A 115 4.39 2.80 1.73
CA ILE A 115 5.07 1.82 2.60
C ILE A 115 5.67 0.62 1.85
N VAL A 116 6.02 0.79 0.56
CA VAL A 116 6.66 -0.26 -0.24
C VAL A 116 8.00 -0.63 0.38
N ARG A 117 8.29 -1.93 0.49
CA ARG A 117 9.54 -2.46 1.04
C ARG A 117 10.71 -2.06 0.15
N GLU A 118 11.84 -1.71 0.76
CA GLU A 118 13.11 -1.60 0.02
C GLU A 118 13.53 -2.96 -0.57
N TYR A 119 13.27 -4.05 0.14
CA TYR A 119 13.50 -5.41 -0.35
C TYR A 119 12.18 -6.17 -0.42
N VAL A 120 11.65 -6.29 -1.63
CA VAL A 120 10.40 -7.00 -1.92
C VAL A 120 10.64 -8.50 -1.97
N GLN A 121 9.63 -9.28 -1.61
CA GLN A 121 9.70 -10.75 -1.68
C GLN A 121 9.18 -11.23 -3.04
N VAL A 122 10.11 -11.54 -3.94
CA VAL A 122 9.79 -12.13 -5.27
C VAL A 122 9.35 -13.59 -5.17
N GLN A 123 9.71 -14.27 -4.08
CA GLN A 123 9.14 -15.55 -3.68
C GLN A 123 8.83 -15.52 -2.19
N ALA A 124 7.57 -15.71 -1.83
CA ALA A 124 7.16 -15.93 -0.45
C ALA A 124 7.48 -17.37 -0.01
N GLY A 125 7.56 -17.60 1.31
CA GLY A 125 7.76 -18.93 1.89
C GLY A 125 8.56 -18.90 3.17
N ALA A 126 8.95 -20.10 3.67
CA ALA A 126 9.78 -20.24 4.87
C ALA A 126 11.20 -19.69 4.69
N SER A 127 11.65 -19.56 3.44
CA SER A 127 12.92 -18.93 3.07
C SER A 127 12.65 -18.03 1.85
N PRO A 128 12.13 -16.82 2.09
CA PRO A 128 11.70 -15.94 1.01
C PRO A 128 12.91 -15.45 0.21
N VAL A 129 12.76 -15.39 -1.11
CA VAL A 129 13.73 -14.74 -2.00
C VAL A 129 13.34 -13.28 -2.13
N THR A 130 14.30 -12.39 -1.91
CA THR A 130 14.08 -10.94 -1.99
C THR A 130 14.85 -10.29 -3.13
N SER A 131 14.31 -9.18 -3.62
CA SER A 131 14.90 -8.35 -4.67
C SER A 131 14.81 -6.88 -4.27
N GLY A 132 15.83 -6.11 -4.62
CA GLY A 132 15.97 -4.71 -4.24
C GLY A 132 17.41 -4.21 -4.41
N PRO A 133 17.72 -3.00 -3.94
CA PRO A 133 16.80 -2.08 -3.26
C PRO A 133 15.81 -1.43 -4.24
N VAL A 134 14.52 -1.55 -3.94
CA VAL A 134 13.42 -0.82 -4.60
C VAL A 134 13.46 0.64 -4.18
N VAL A 135 13.39 1.53 -5.17
CA VAL A 135 13.32 2.98 -4.97
C VAL A 135 12.04 3.46 -5.63
N PHE A 136 10.96 3.50 -4.85
CA PHE A 136 9.62 3.87 -5.34
C PHE A 136 9.20 5.21 -4.74
N THR A 137 9.63 6.30 -5.36
CA THR A 137 9.41 7.68 -4.86
C THR A 137 8.47 8.49 -5.75
N ALA A 138 8.11 7.97 -6.92
CA ALA A 138 7.21 8.60 -7.88
C ALA A 138 6.30 7.56 -8.52
N ARG A 139 5.16 8.00 -9.07
CA ARG A 139 4.27 7.14 -9.87
C ARG A 139 4.60 7.16 -11.37
N GLU A 140 5.36 8.16 -11.80
CA GLU A 140 5.78 8.38 -13.19
C GLU A 140 7.26 8.81 -13.19
N GLY A 141 7.95 8.63 -14.32
CA GLY A 141 9.36 8.98 -14.46
C GLY A 141 10.31 8.15 -13.60
N THR A 142 11.46 8.72 -13.23
CA THR A 142 12.49 8.02 -12.43
C THR A 142 11.96 7.59 -11.06
N ASN A 143 12.38 6.41 -10.59
CA ASN A 143 11.98 5.79 -9.32
C ASN A 143 10.47 5.51 -9.25
N SER A 144 9.90 5.01 -10.36
CA SER A 144 8.49 4.65 -10.50
C SER A 144 8.25 3.14 -10.66
N PHE A 145 7.03 2.74 -11.06
CA PHE A 145 6.63 1.36 -11.30
C PHE A 145 7.54 0.65 -12.29
N ASP A 146 7.70 1.31 -13.42
CA ASP A 146 8.63 0.98 -14.46
C ASP A 146 9.23 2.28 -14.99
N ASP A 147 10.41 2.54 -14.48
CA ASP A 147 11.46 3.40 -14.99
C ASP A 147 11.94 3.52 -16.45
N GLY A 148 12.15 2.38 -17.08
CA GLY A 148 13.03 2.22 -18.24
C GLY A 148 14.53 2.52 -18.05
N VAL A 149 14.99 3.17 -16.96
CA VAL A 149 16.37 3.72 -16.86
C VAL A 149 17.18 3.20 -15.68
N SER A 150 16.52 2.96 -14.55
CA SER A 150 17.08 2.46 -13.30
C SER A 150 17.20 0.93 -13.34
N PRO A 151 18.06 0.34 -12.48
CA PRO A 151 18.21 -1.10 -12.42
C PRO A 151 16.85 -1.82 -12.25
N PRO A 152 16.60 -2.97 -12.90
CA PRO A 152 15.35 -3.72 -12.77
C PRO A 152 14.91 -3.98 -11.33
N SER A 153 15.88 -4.26 -10.43
CA SER A 153 15.61 -4.50 -9.01
C SER A 153 15.12 -3.27 -8.24
N SER A 154 15.26 -2.06 -8.80
CA SER A 154 14.83 -0.80 -8.18
C SER A 154 13.41 -0.35 -8.53
N ARG A 155 12.84 -0.92 -9.61
CA ARG A 155 11.52 -0.59 -10.18
C ARG A 155 10.48 -1.56 -9.61
N ILE A 156 9.41 -1.08 -8.97
CA ILE A 156 8.52 -1.93 -8.13
C ILE A 156 7.74 -3.00 -8.93
N CYS A 157 7.39 -2.78 -10.19
CA CYS A 157 6.78 -3.85 -11.00
C CYS A 157 7.86 -4.79 -11.55
N VAL A 158 8.94 -4.20 -12.05
CA VAL A 158 10.00 -4.90 -12.80
C VAL A 158 10.84 -5.79 -11.90
N THR A 159 11.01 -5.43 -10.62
CA THR A 159 11.74 -6.23 -9.63
C THR A 159 11.17 -7.65 -9.46
N CYS A 160 9.89 -7.86 -9.81
CA CYS A 160 9.27 -9.19 -9.92
C CYS A 160 9.20 -9.66 -11.38
N HIS A 161 8.68 -8.83 -12.30
CA HIS A 161 8.38 -9.26 -13.67
C HIS A 161 9.62 -9.59 -14.53
N ASP A 162 10.79 -9.04 -14.18
CA ASP A 162 12.08 -9.33 -14.85
C ASP A 162 13.01 -10.21 -14.00
N ASN A 163 12.55 -10.70 -12.83
CA ASN A 163 13.39 -11.49 -11.94
C ASN A 163 13.28 -12.98 -12.24
N ALA A 164 14.39 -13.61 -12.61
CA ALA A 164 14.47 -15.04 -12.92
C ALA A 164 14.08 -15.97 -11.77
N ASN A 165 14.07 -15.47 -10.53
CA ASN A 165 13.59 -16.22 -9.37
C ASN A 165 12.08 -16.06 -9.16
N ASN A 166 11.38 -15.14 -9.83
CA ASN A 166 9.93 -15.02 -9.67
C ASN A 166 9.22 -16.18 -10.42
N PRO A 167 8.30 -16.94 -9.77
CA PRO A 167 7.52 -17.95 -10.46
C PRO A 167 6.75 -17.34 -11.63
N GLY A 168 6.80 -17.99 -12.79
CA GLY A 168 6.20 -17.45 -14.02
C GLY A 168 7.15 -16.60 -14.87
N PHE A 169 8.41 -16.40 -14.46
CA PHE A 169 9.41 -15.76 -15.32
C PHE A 169 9.71 -16.58 -16.59
N PRO A 170 9.90 -15.92 -17.77
CA PRO A 170 9.73 -14.49 -18.01
C PRO A 170 8.25 -14.12 -18.21
N MET A 171 7.85 -12.99 -17.63
CA MET A 171 6.51 -12.44 -17.79
C MET A 171 6.52 -11.45 -18.98
N SER A 172 6.68 -11.98 -20.20
CA SER A 172 7.13 -11.25 -21.41
C SER A 172 6.43 -9.92 -21.74
N ASN A 173 5.20 -9.71 -21.27
CA ASN A 173 4.41 -8.49 -21.51
C ASN A 173 4.21 -7.61 -20.25
N HIS A 174 4.79 -7.95 -19.10
CA HIS A 174 4.50 -7.32 -17.80
C HIS A 174 5.55 -6.29 -17.34
N VAL A 175 6.40 -5.86 -18.26
CA VAL A 175 7.31 -4.72 -18.05
C VAL A 175 6.98 -3.66 -19.09
N GLY A 176 7.08 -2.40 -18.71
CA GLY A 176 7.01 -1.28 -19.65
C GLY A 176 8.11 -1.45 -20.69
N GLY A 177 7.74 -1.43 -21.97
CA GLY A 177 8.67 -1.57 -23.08
C GLY A 177 7.94 -2.04 -24.34
N ALA A 178 8.64 -2.06 -25.48
CA ALA A 178 8.05 -2.33 -26.80
C ALA A 178 7.47 -3.75 -27.00
N ASN A 179 7.39 -4.59 -25.96
CA ASN A 179 6.69 -5.87 -25.97
C ASN A 179 5.30 -5.79 -25.31
N HIS A 180 4.89 -4.61 -24.84
CA HIS A 180 3.54 -4.39 -24.31
C HIS A 180 2.48 -4.39 -25.42
N VAL A 181 1.21 -4.12 -25.09
CA VAL A 181 0.07 -4.04 -26.02
C VAL A 181 0.44 -3.31 -27.31
N GLY A 182 0.38 -3.99 -28.45
CA GLY A 182 0.62 -3.40 -29.77
C GLY A 182 2.07 -3.00 -30.07
N GLY A 183 3.01 -3.30 -29.17
CA GLY A 183 4.41 -2.91 -29.28
C GLY A 183 4.75 -1.52 -28.74
N ASP A 184 3.79 -0.88 -28.06
CA ASP A 184 3.98 0.44 -27.46
C ASP A 184 4.84 0.36 -26.19
N ASP A 185 5.61 1.41 -25.93
CA ASP A 185 6.44 1.54 -24.72
C ASP A 185 5.71 2.38 -23.67
N PHE A 186 5.49 1.78 -22.49
CA PHE A 186 4.83 2.41 -21.35
C PHE A 186 5.78 2.68 -20.18
N THR A 187 7.10 2.59 -20.39
CA THR A 187 8.07 3.02 -19.38
C THR A 187 7.83 4.48 -18.99
N SER A 188 8.12 4.80 -17.73
CA SER A 188 7.93 6.09 -17.07
C SER A 188 6.47 6.54 -16.91
N LEU A 189 5.47 5.73 -17.24
CA LEU A 189 4.05 6.05 -17.01
C LEU A 189 3.53 5.47 -15.69
N ASP A 190 2.38 5.99 -15.23
CA ASP A 190 1.66 5.41 -14.10
C ASP A 190 0.98 4.12 -14.56
N CYS A 191 1.63 2.98 -14.29
CA CYS A 191 1.11 1.66 -14.61
C CYS A 191 -0.30 1.44 -14.02
N THR A 192 -0.64 2.12 -12.92
CA THR A 192 -1.94 1.97 -12.25
C THR A 192 -3.10 2.63 -12.98
N ALA A 193 -2.82 3.43 -14.01
CA ALA A 193 -3.84 3.95 -14.91
C ALA A 193 -4.48 2.85 -15.79
N CYS A 194 -3.74 1.76 -16.06
CA CYS A 194 -4.22 0.62 -16.85
C CYS A 194 -4.27 -0.69 -16.04
N HIS A 195 -3.40 -0.86 -15.05
CA HIS A 195 -3.39 -1.97 -14.08
C HIS A 195 -3.87 -1.47 -12.73
N THR A 196 -5.18 -1.36 -12.55
CA THR A 196 -5.75 -0.61 -11.43
C THR A 196 -5.42 -1.24 -10.07
N HIS A 197 -4.83 -0.42 -9.18
CA HIS A 197 -4.64 -0.73 -7.75
C HIS A 197 -5.85 -0.24 -6.92
N SER A 198 -7.03 -0.12 -7.52
CA SER A 198 -8.14 0.63 -6.95
C SER A 198 -9.36 -0.25 -6.77
N LEU A 199 -9.83 -0.31 -5.51
CA LEU A 199 -11.20 -0.60 -5.11
C LEU A 199 -11.84 -1.71 -5.94
N ASP A 200 -11.45 -2.94 -5.63
CA ASP A 200 -12.48 -3.94 -5.73
C ASP A 200 -13.57 -3.55 -4.72
N ALA A 201 -14.76 -3.21 -5.22
CA ALA A 201 -15.91 -3.01 -4.34
C ALA A 201 -16.29 -4.34 -3.66
N ASP A 202 -15.82 -5.45 -4.22
CA ASP A 202 -15.96 -6.80 -3.72
C ASP A 202 -14.62 -7.31 -3.15
N LEU A 203 -14.42 -7.14 -1.85
CA LEU A 203 -13.27 -7.70 -1.13
C LEU A 203 -13.20 -9.25 -1.15
N TYR A 204 -14.14 -9.93 -1.81
CA TYR A 204 -14.14 -11.38 -1.99
C TYR A 204 -13.60 -11.83 -3.35
N THR A 205 -13.26 -10.91 -4.25
CA THR A 205 -12.62 -11.24 -5.53
C THR A 205 -11.13 -10.91 -5.52
N GLU A 206 -10.34 -11.84 -6.08
CA GLU A 206 -8.90 -11.74 -6.24
C GLU A 206 -8.57 -11.48 -7.73
N ASP A 207 -8.91 -10.27 -8.18
CA ASP A 207 -8.71 -9.82 -9.57
C ASP A 207 -7.96 -8.48 -9.68
N GLY A 208 -7.40 -8.00 -8.57
CA GLY A 208 -6.70 -6.73 -8.52
C GLY A 208 -5.46 -6.69 -9.41
N PHE A 209 -5.25 -5.54 -10.05
CA PHE A 209 -4.12 -5.20 -10.92
C PHE A 209 -4.06 -6.00 -12.23
N MET A 210 -5.17 -6.62 -12.63
CA MET A 210 -5.33 -7.23 -13.96
C MET A 210 -5.83 -6.20 -14.98
N PRO A 211 -5.30 -6.19 -16.22
CA PRO A 211 -5.74 -5.30 -17.30
C PRO A 211 -7.04 -5.73 -17.97
#